data_AF-A0A260YR40-F1
#
_entry.id   AF-A0A260YR40-F1
#
_cell.length_a   1.000
_cell.length_b   1.000
_cell.length_c   1.000
_cell.angle_alpha   90.00
_cell.angle_beta   90.00
_cell.angle_gamma   90.00
#
_symmetry.space_group_name_H-M   'P 1'
#
loop_
_entity.id
_entity.type
_entity.pdbx_description
1 polymer ?
#
loop_
_entity_poly.entity_id
_entity_poly.type
_entity_poly.pdbx_seq_one_letter_code
_entity_poly.pdbx_strand_id
1 'polypeptide(L)'
;MNSFSIIFLIFFFSAFSDACCPFPAFSFSALTNVSKTDFKCSEFISVSCEIFVEEDSGYGQVGIVGNVTEGVSPYLLVKGTSKASISLVCDISSNLWKAKNPSKGYDNVGCAMERGGVWIAY
;
A
#
# COMPACT_ATOMS: atom_id res chain seq x y z
N MET A 1 -19.68 13.81 59.61
CA MET A 1 -20.03 13.46 58.21
C MET A 1 -18.84 13.85 57.35
N ASN A 2 -18.03 12.87 56.96
CA ASN A 2 -16.79 13.12 56.24
C ASN A 2 -17.10 13.14 54.74
N SER A 3 -16.93 14.31 54.13
CA SER A 3 -17.15 14.52 52.70
C SER A 3 -15.94 13.98 51.93
N PHE A 4 -16.14 12.91 51.14
CA PHE A 4 -15.13 12.36 50.25
C PHE A 4 -15.16 13.15 48.93
N SER A 5 -14.12 13.93 48.68
CA SER A 5 -13.93 14.67 47.43
C SER A 5 -13.26 13.75 46.41
N ILE A 6 -14.00 13.31 45.39
CA ILE A 6 -13.47 12.49 44.29
C ILE A 6 -12.79 13.42 43.29
N ILE A 7 -11.47 13.41 43.23
CA ILE A 7 -10.68 14.10 42.21
C ILE A 7 -10.75 13.24 40.94
N PHE A 8 -11.58 13.65 39.98
CA PHE A 8 -11.66 13.04 38.67
C PHE A 8 -10.42 13.46 37.85
N LEU A 9 -9.37 12.63 37.89
CA LEU A 9 -8.22 12.74 37.01
C LEU A 9 -8.71 12.46 35.57
N ILE A 10 -8.99 13.53 34.84
CA ILE A 10 -9.23 13.48 33.40
C ILE A 10 -7.88 13.11 32.76
N PHE A 11 -7.64 11.82 32.58
CA PHE A 11 -6.63 11.36 31.64
C PHE A 11 -7.07 11.85 30.26
N PHE A 12 -6.41 12.90 29.78
CA PHE A 12 -6.39 13.26 28.36
C PHE A 12 -5.69 12.11 27.61
N PHE A 13 -6.39 11.00 27.38
CA PHE A 13 -6.08 10.11 26.29
C PHE A 13 -6.38 10.89 25.02
N SER A 14 -5.35 11.55 24.50
CA SER A 14 -5.34 11.98 23.11
C SER A 14 -5.37 10.69 22.29
N ALA A 15 -6.57 10.19 22.01
CA ALA A 15 -6.79 9.20 20.98
C ALA A 15 -6.48 9.90 19.65
N PHE A 16 -5.19 10.04 19.34
CA PHE A 16 -4.74 10.13 17.97
C PHE A 16 -5.28 8.88 17.33
N SER A 17 -6.40 9.02 16.61
CA SER A 17 -6.73 8.04 15.60
C SER A 17 -5.63 8.19 14.55
N ASP A 18 -4.51 7.50 14.77
CA ASP A 18 -3.44 7.31 13.81
C ASP A 18 -4.10 6.62 12.62
N ALA A 19 -4.61 7.42 11.69
CA ALA A 19 -5.25 6.92 10.49
C ALA A 19 -4.13 6.31 9.64
N CYS A 20 -3.93 5.01 9.85
CA CYS A 20 -3.03 4.20 9.07
C CYS A 20 -3.48 4.14 7.61
N CYS A 21 -2.52 3.97 6.72
CA CYS A 21 -2.80 3.72 5.31
C CYS A 21 -3.66 2.46 5.17
N PRO A 22 -4.66 2.44 4.28
CA PRO A 22 -5.38 1.23 3.95
C PRO A 22 -4.41 0.15 3.48
N PHE A 23 -4.62 -1.09 3.92
CA PHE A 23 -3.74 -2.21 3.57
C PHE A 23 -3.52 -2.30 2.04
N PRO A 24 -2.27 -2.38 1.55
CA PRO A 24 -1.92 -2.09 0.17
C PRO A 24 -2.06 -3.35 -0.71
N ALA A 25 -3.28 -3.72 -1.11
CA ALA A 25 -3.49 -4.74 -2.14
C ALA A 25 -4.95 -4.72 -2.63
N PHE A 26 -5.16 -4.31 -3.89
CA PHE A 26 -6.48 -4.36 -4.54
C PHE A 26 -6.57 -5.36 -5.70
N SER A 27 -5.47 -6.05 -6.01
CA SER A 27 -5.43 -7.07 -7.05
C SER A 27 -5.44 -8.47 -6.44
N PHE A 28 -6.22 -9.38 -7.02
CA PHE A 28 -6.28 -10.79 -6.59
C PHE A 28 -4.92 -11.51 -6.63
N SER A 29 -3.95 -11.02 -7.41
CA SER A 29 -2.62 -11.60 -7.53
C SER A 29 -1.55 -10.89 -6.70
N ALA A 30 -1.91 -9.88 -5.90
CA ALA A 30 -0.93 -9.17 -5.07
C ALA A 30 -0.62 -10.00 -3.80
N LEU A 31 0.65 -10.31 -3.61
CA LEU A 31 1.15 -11.00 -2.43
C LEU A 31 1.87 -10.03 -1.52
N THR A 32 1.55 -10.08 -0.23
CA THR A 32 2.22 -9.30 0.82
C THR A 32 3.05 -10.19 1.73
N ASN A 33 4.15 -9.67 2.28
CA ASN A 33 4.96 -10.41 3.26
C ASN A 33 4.28 -10.54 4.65
N VAL A 34 3.28 -9.72 4.93
CA VAL A 34 2.48 -9.75 6.17
C VAL A 34 0.99 -9.79 5.84
N SER A 35 0.18 -10.32 6.74
CA SER A 35 -1.27 -10.30 6.62
C SER A 35 -1.85 -8.93 7.01
N LYS A 36 -3.13 -8.69 6.69
CA LYS A 36 -3.83 -7.47 7.12
C LYS A 36 -3.91 -7.34 8.65
N THR A 37 -3.99 -8.45 9.39
CA THR A 37 -4.10 -8.43 10.86
C THR A 37 -2.76 -8.20 11.54
N ASP A 38 -1.66 -8.58 10.88
CA ASP A 38 -0.29 -8.45 11.42
C ASP A 38 0.41 -7.17 10.94
N PHE A 39 -0.28 -6.38 10.11
CA PHE A 39 0.24 -5.14 9.55
C PHE A 39 0.39 -4.06 10.63
N LYS A 40 1.51 -3.34 10.57
CA LYS A 40 1.81 -2.18 11.40
C LYS A 40 2.21 -1.00 10.52
N CYS A 41 1.60 0.15 10.78
CA CYS A 41 1.73 1.36 9.95
C CYS A 41 3.16 1.83 9.73
N SER A 42 3.98 1.74 10.77
CA SER A 42 5.37 2.21 10.80
C SER A 42 6.39 1.17 10.32
N GLU A 43 5.94 -0.02 9.89
CA GLU A 43 6.80 -1.06 9.36
C GLU A 43 6.70 -1.14 7.83
N PHE A 44 7.77 -1.63 7.20
CA PHE A 44 7.76 -1.86 5.75
C PHE A 44 6.94 -3.09 5.41
N ILE A 45 6.09 -2.95 4.39
CA ILE A 45 5.37 -4.04 3.74
C ILE A 45 5.91 -4.25 2.34
N SER A 46 6.19 -5.51 1.99
CA SER A 46 6.56 -5.91 0.64
C SER A 46 5.31 -6.31 -0.11
N VAL A 47 5.06 -5.70 -1.27
CA VAL A 47 4.00 -6.08 -2.20
C VAL A 47 4.67 -6.69 -3.43
N SER A 48 4.18 -7.85 -3.87
CA SER A 48 4.66 -8.53 -5.06
C SER A 48 3.50 -8.87 -5.99
N CYS A 49 3.71 -8.69 -7.28
CA CYS A 49 2.78 -9.06 -8.35
C CYS A 49 3.47 -10.09 -9.24
N GLU A 50 2.77 -11.18 -9.52
CA GLU A 50 3.29 -12.31 -10.27
C GLU A 50 2.29 -12.72 -11.36
N ILE A 51 2.82 -13.08 -12.53
CA ILE A 51 2.05 -13.66 -13.63
C ILE A 51 2.79 -14.88 -14.19
N PHE A 52 2.03 -15.83 -14.69
CA PHE A 52 2.56 -16.91 -15.52
C PHE A 52 2.66 -16.40 -16.95
N VAL A 53 3.89 -16.23 -17.44
CA VAL A 53 4.14 -15.84 -18.83
C VAL A 53 4.23 -17.13 -19.65
N GLU A 54 3.13 -17.52 -20.29
CA GLU A 54 3.16 -18.53 -21.34
C GLU A 54 3.55 -17.88 -22.68
N GLU A 55 4.28 -18.58 -23.54
CA GLU A 55 4.82 -18.05 -24.81
C GLU A 55 3.74 -17.44 -25.72
N ASP A 56 2.49 -17.90 -25.61
CA ASP A 56 1.34 -17.41 -26.41
C ASP A 56 0.35 -16.53 -25.63
N SER A 57 0.63 -16.22 -24.36
CA SER A 57 -0.31 -15.46 -23.50
C SER A 57 -0.48 -14.00 -23.93
N GLY A 58 0.46 -13.48 -24.73
CA GLY A 58 0.48 -12.08 -25.15
C GLY A 58 0.84 -11.09 -24.04
N TYR A 59 1.18 -11.57 -22.84
CA TYR A 59 1.68 -10.74 -21.75
C TYR A 59 3.21 -10.65 -21.81
N GLY A 60 3.73 -9.43 -21.84
CA GLY A 60 5.17 -9.21 -21.89
C GLY A 60 5.82 -9.06 -20.52
N GLN A 61 5.12 -8.41 -19.59
CA GLN A 61 5.65 -8.01 -18.28
C GLN A 61 4.55 -7.88 -17.23
N VAL A 62 4.93 -7.99 -15.97
CA VAL A 62 4.13 -7.59 -14.81
C VAL A 62 4.74 -6.37 -14.14
N GLY A 63 3.91 -5.58 -13.49
CA GLY A 63 4.32 -4.38 -12.79
C GLY A 63 3.45 -4.09 -11.58
N ILE A 64 3.89 -3.09 -10.83
CA ILE A 64 3.14 -2.51 -9.72
C ILE A 64 2.90 -1.05 -10.05
N VAL A 65 1.64 -0.64 -9.99
CA VAL A 65 1.22 0.75 -10.19
C VAL A 65 0.80 1.37 -8.87
N GLY A 66 1.08 2.66 -8.69
CA GLY A 66 0.58 3.48 -7.59
C GLY A 66 -0.49 4.44 -8.09
N ASN A 67 -1.62 4.51 -7.37
CA ASN A 67 -2.60 5.57 -7.60
C ASN A 67 -2.16 6.81 -6.83
N VAL A 68 -2.06 7.95 -7.51
CA VAL A 68 -1.70 9.23 -6.89
C VAL A 68 -2.98 10.01 -6.66
N THR A 69 -3.10 10.60 -5.47
CA THR A 69 -4.18 11.51 -5.12
C THR A 69 -4.31 12.61 -6.19
N GLU A 70 -5.53 13.05 -6.51
CA GLU A 70 -5.86 14.10 -7.51
C GLU A 70 -6.07 13.67 -8.98
N GLY A 71 -6.37 12.39 -9.25
CA GLY A 71 -6.98 11.99 -10.53
C GLY A 71 -6.02 11.89 -11.72
N VAL A 72 -4.72 11.80 -11.44
CA VAL A 72 -3.71 11.47 -12.45
C VAL A 72 -3.64 9.95 -12.62
N SER A 73 -3.57 9.49 -13.87
CA SER A 73 -3.43 8.09 -14.27
C SER A 73 -2.46 7.31 -13.36
N PRO A 74 -2.74 6.01 -13.08
CA PRO A 74 -1.83 5.16 -12.32
C PRO A 74 -0.39 5.25 -12.84
N TYR A 75 0.57 5.36 -11.92
CA TYR A 75 1.98 5.47 -12.26
C TYR A 75 2.69 4.13 -12.06
N LEU A 76 3.42 3.66 -13.07
CA LEU A 76 4.20 2.42 -13.00
C LEU A 76 5.42 2.60 -12.07
N LEU A 77 5.42 1.90 -10.94
CA LEU A 77 6.46 2.00 -9.90
C LEU A 77 7.62 1.06 -10.15
N VAL A 78 7.31 -0.19 -10.48
CA VAL A 78 8.29 -1.25 -10.75
C VAL A 78 7.70 -2.23 -11.76
N LYS A 79 8.57 -2.88 -12.52
CA LYS A 79 8.21 -3.90 -13.50
C LYS A 79 9.21 -5.04 -13.51
N GLY A 80 8.79 -6.20 -13.98
CA GLY A 80 9.62 -7.36 -14.26
C GLY A 80 8.93 -8.32 -15.23
N THR A 81 9.63 -9.36 -15.65
CA THR A 81 9.13 -10.29 -16.68
C THR A 81 7.94 -11.10 -16.17
N SER A 82 8.12 -11.86 -15.09
CA SER A 82 7.06 -12.67 -14.46
C SER A 82 6.74 -12.26 -13.03
N LYS A 83 7.59 -11.40 -12.43
CA LYS A 83 7.44 -10.91 -11.07
C LYS A 83 7.92 -9.46 -10.94
N ALA A 84 7.18 -8.67 -10.18
CA ALA A 84 7.56 -7.34 -9.73
C ALA A 84 7.34 -7.24 -8.21
N SER A 85 8.26 -6.59 -7.48
CA SER A 85 8.17 -6.44 -6.03
C SER A 85 8.60 -5.04 -5.58
N ILE A 86 7.93 -4.49 -4.57
CA ILE A 86 8.23 -3.18 -3.99
C ILE A 86 8.03 -3.20 -2.48
N SER A 87 8.84 -2.43 -1.75
CA SER A 87 8.63 -2.19 -0.32
C SER A 87 8.01 -0.82 -0.10
N LEU A 88 6.85 -0.77 0.56
CA LEU A 88 6.17 0.45 0.98
C LEU A 88 6.23 0.62 2.50
N VAL A 89 6.16 1.86 2.95
CA VAL A 89 5.86 2.23 4.34
C VAL A 89 4.74 3.28 4.33
N CYS A 90 3.86 3.25 5.33
CA CYS A 90 2.83 4.28 5.45
C CYS A 90 3.44 5.55 6.06
N ASP A 91 3.29 6.67 5.36
CA ASP A 91 3.51 7.98 5.96
C ASP A 91 2.24 8.41 6.69
N ILE A 92 2.24 8.25 8.02
CA ILE A 92 1.08 8.51 8.89
C ILE A 92 0.68 10.01 8.84
N SER A 93 1.60 10.91 8.51
CA SER A 93 1.31 12.35 8.44
C SER A 93 0.46 12.72 7.22
N SER A 94 0.68 12.04 6.09
CA SER A 94 -0.07 12.25 4.85
C SER A 94 -1.13 11.17 4.60
N ASN A 95 -1.09 10.08 5.35
CA ASN A 95 -1.87 8.86 5.13
C ASN A 95 -1.65 8.25 3.72
N LEU A 96 -0.42 8.35 3.22
CA LEU A 96 -0.03 7.86 1.90
C LEU A 96 1.07 6.81 1.99
N TRP A 97 1.02 5.83 1.08
CA TRP A 97 2.09 4.88 0.88
C TRP A 97 3.31 5.56 0.26
N LYS A 98 4.48 5.30 0.82
CA LYS A 98 5.77 5.74 0.29
C LYS A 98 6.61 4.54 -0.09
N ALA A 99 7.07 4.52 -1.33
CA ALA A 99 8.12 3.59 -1.76
C ALA A 99 9.49 4.11 -1.34
N LYS A 100 10.47 3.23 -1.16
CA LYS A 100 11.87 3.63 -0.92
C LYS A 100 12.39 4.57 -2.03
N ASN A 101 11.95 4.34 -3.26
CA ASN A 101 12.14 5.15 -4.47
C ASN A 101 10.91 4.90 -5.35
N PRO A 102 10.06 5.86 -5.78
CA PRO A 102 10.17 7.33 -5.81
C PRO A 102 9.60 8.07 -4.58
N SER A 103 9.81 9.40 -4.49
CA SER A 103 9.40 10.29 -3.39
C SER A 103 7.89 10.63 -3.32
N LYS A 104 7.10 10.19 -4.30
CA LYS A 104 5.65 10.46 -4.33
C LYS A 104 4.92 9.57 -3.31
N GLY A 105 3.83 10.12 -2.76
CA GLY A 105 2.88 9.35 -1.97
C GLY A 105 1.82 8.73 -2.88
N TYR A 106 1.31 7.57 -2.50
CA TYR A 106 0.27 6.86 -3.22
C TYR A 106 -0.87 6.56 -2.25
N ASP A 107 -2.10 6.80 -2.66
CA ASP A 107 -3.26 6.38 -1.86
C ASP A 107 -3.30 4.85 -1.76
N ASN A 108 -2.81 4.19 -2.81
CA ASN A 108 -2.90 2.76 -2.98
C ASN A 108 -1.92 2.25 -4.05
N VAL A 109 -1.65 0.94 -4.03
CA VAL A 109 -0.88 0.23 -5.06
C VAL A 109 -1.63 -1.00 -5.58
N GLY A 110 -1.38 -1.37 -6.82
CA GLY A 110 -2.02 -2.52 -7.48
C GLY A 110 -1.10 -3.19 -8.50
N CYS A 111 -1.49 -4.38 -8.95
CA CYS A 111 -0.77 -5.08 -10.01
C CYS A 111 -1.15 -4.52 -11.38
N ALA A 112 -0.22 -4.59 -12.31
CA ALA A 112 -0.47 -4.26 -13.70
C ALA A 112 0.23 -5.25 -14.62
N MET A 113 -0.35 -5.50 -15.78
CA MET A 113 0.22 -6.33 -16.82
C MET A 113 0.45 -5.51 -18.08
N GLU A 114 1.53 -5.81 -18.78
CA GLU A 114 1.86 -5.20 -20.07
C GLU A 114 1.37 -6.12 -21.20
N ARG A 115 0.63 -5.54 -22.13
CA ARG A 115 0.15 -6.22 -23.33
C ARG A 115 0.18 -5.26 -24.52
N GLY A 116 1.04 -5.55 -25.49
CA GLY A 116 1.09 -4.81 -26.76
C GLY A 116 1.47 -3.33 -26.63
N GLY A 117 2.33 -2.99 -25.68
CA GLY A 117 2.78 -1.64 -25.35
C GLY A 117 1.93 -0.91 -24.32
N VAL A 118 0.85 -1.53 -23.82
CA VAL A 118 -0.12 -0.90 -22.91
C VAL A 118 -0.08 -1.58 -21.55
N TRP A 119 -0.07 -0.78 -20.48
CA TRP A 119 -0.18 -1.24 -19.10
C TRP A 119 -1.63 -1.24 -18.63
N ILE A 120 -2.10 -2.38 -18.14
CA ILE A 120 -3.46 -2.60 -17.65
C ILE A 120 -3.35 -2.93 -16.16
N ALA A 121 -3.85 -2.05 -15.30
CA ALA A 121 -3.99 -2.32 -13.87
C ALA A 121 -5.15 -3.31 -13.63
N TYR A 122 -4.99 -4.26 -12.74
CA TYR A 122 -5.98 -5.30 -12.42
C TYR A 122 -5.92 -5.71 -10.96
#